data_AF-A0A3B0CL52-F1
#
_entry.id   AF-A0A3B0CL52-F1
#
_cell.length_a   1.000
_cell.length_b   1.000
_cell.length_c   1.000
_cell.angle_alpha   90.00
_cell.angle_beta   90.00
_cell.angle_gamma   90.00
#
_symmetry.space_group_name_H-M   'P 1'
#
loop_
_entity.id
_entity.type
_entity.pdbx_description
1 polymer ?
#
loop_
_entity_poly.entity_id
_entity_poly.type
_entity_poly.pdbx_seq_one_letter_code
_entity_poly.pdbx_strand_id
1 'polypeptide(L)' 'MPFNIGWTGLILVILIALLLFGPSKLPQLGRAVGDTFREFRKGSRQMIAEAEETNAAEGKRETERKSIN' A
#
# COMPACT_ATOMS: atom_id res chain seq x y z
N MET A 1 31.62 -3.20 -29.39
CA MET A 1 30.16 -3.13 -29.64
C MET A 1 29.47 -3.14 -28.29
N PRO A 2 28.89 -2.03 -27.79
CA PRO A 2 28.31 -2.07 -26.46
C PRO A 2 26.95 -2.79 -26.53
N PHE A 3 26.88 -3.92 -25.84
CA PHE A 3 25.62 -4.57 -25.51
C PHE A 3 24.78 -3.56 -24.72
N ASN A 4 23.64 -3.19 -25.28
CA ASN A 4 22.61 -2.47 -24.55
C ASN A 4 22.04 -3.44 -23.49
N ILE A 5 22.70 -3.55 -22.33
CA ILE A 5 22.31 -4.37 -21.16
C ILE A 5 21.08 -3.75 -20.45
N GLY A 6 20.17 -3.15 -21.21
CA GLY A 6 18.91 -2.62 -20.69
C GLY A 6 17.90 -3.76 -20.49
N TRP A 7 16.75 -3.64 -21.14
CA TRP A 7 15.65 -4.60 -21.07
C TRP A 7 16.07 -6.06 -21.32
N THR A 8 17.05 -6.30 -22.20
CA THR A 8 17.58 -7.65 -22.47
C THR A 8 18.26 -8.28 -21.26
N GLY A 9 19.01 -7.49 -20.48
CA GLY A 9 19.64 -7.96 -19.25
C GLY A 9 18.61 -8.28 -18.16
N LEU A 10 17.60 -7.43 -18.02
CA LEU A 10 16.48 -7.66 -17.10
C LEU A 10 15.74 -8.97 -17.42
N ILE A 11 15.44 -9.21 -18.70
CA ILE A 11 14.77 -10.44 -19.16
C ILE A 11 15.59 -11.68 -18.81
N LEU A 12 16.92 -11.65 -18.96
CA LEU A 12 17.78 -12.78 -18.61
C LEU A 12 17.72 -13.09 -17.10
N VAL A 13 17.76 -12.06 -16.26
CA VAL A 13 17.64 -12.21 -14.80
C VAL A 13 16.26 -12.77 -14.44
N ILE A 14 15.19 -12.25 -15.04
CA ILE A 14 13.84 -12.79 -14.85
C ILE A 14 13.78 -14.25 -15.26
N LEU A 15 14.38 -14.63 -16.40
CA LEU A 15 14.36 -16.01 -16.88
C LEU A 15 15.02 -16.96 -15.87
N ILE A 16 16.17 -16.58 -15.31
CA ILE A 16 16.87 -17.37 -14.28
C ILE A 16 16.04 -17.45 -13.00
N ALA A 17 15.48 -16.32 -12.55
CA ALA A 17 14.58 -16.28 -11.39
C ALA A 17 13.34 -17.14 -11.61
N LEU A 18 12.79 -17.15 -12.82
CA LEU A 18 11.67 -18.00 -13.22
C LEU A 18 12.03 -19.48 -13.29
N LEU A 19 13.28 -19.84 -13.60
CA LEU A 19 13.73 -21.22 -13.55
C LEU A 19 13.81 -21.72 -12.10
N LEU A 20 14.31 -20.87 -11.18
CA LEU A 20 14.46 -21.21 -9.76
C LEU A 20 13.13 -21.21 -9.01
N PHE A 21 12.32 -20.17 -9.20
CA PHE A 21 11.06 -20.00 -8.49
C PHE A 21 9.85 -20.53 -9.26
N GLY A 22 9.88 -20.55 -10.59
CA GLY A 22 8.74 -20.91 -11.43
C GLY A 22 7.84 -19.71 -11.81
N PRO A 23 7.30 -19.65 -13.04
CA PRO A 23 6.43 -18.56 -13.53
C PRO A 23 5.11 -18.44 -12.77
N SER A 24 4.66 -19.49 -12.11
CA SER A 24 3.44 -19.46 -11.31
C SER A 24 3.63 -18.86 -9.91
N LYS A 25 4.87 -18.82 -9.38
CA LYS A 25 5.12 -18.36 -8.00
C LYS A 25 5.12 -16.84 -7.87
N LEU A 26 5.69 -16.11 -8.84
CA LEU A 26 5.66 -14.65 -8.86
C LEU A 26 4.23 -14.06 -8.83
N PRO A 27 3.27 -14.50 -9.68
CA PRO A 27 1.90 -14.00 -9.62
C PRO A 27 1.14 -14.46 -8.36
N GLN A 28 1.43 -15.65 -7.83
CA GLN A 28 0.85 -16.10 -6.56
C GLN A 28 1.30 -15.21 -5.38
N LEU A 29 2.61 -14.92 -5.30
CA LEU A 29 3.17 -13.99 -4.31
C LEU A 29 2.60 -12.58 -4.47
N GLY A 30 2.52 -12.07 -5.70
CA GLY A 30 1.93 -10.78 -5.99
C GLY A 30 0.47 -10.66 -5.55
N ARG A 31 -0.33 -11.72 -5.71
CA ARG A 31 -1.71 -11.79 -5.21
C ARG A 31 -1.75 -11.75 -3.68
N ALA A 32 -0.98 -12.61 -3.01
CA ALA A 32 -0.95 -12.65 -1.54
C ALA A 32 -0.49 -11.33 -0.90
N VAL A 33 0.56 -10.71 -1.46
CA VAL A 33 1.03 -9.39 -1.04
C VAL A 33 0.00 -8.32 -1.36
N GLY A 34 -0.63 -8.38 -2.54
CA GLY A 34 -1.65 -7.42 -2.97
C GLY A 34 -2.88 -7.43 -2.08
N ASP A 35 -3.35 -8.62 -1.68
CA ASP A 35 -4.48 -8.77 -0.76
C ASP A 35 -4.14 -8.19 0.61
N THR A 36 -2.95 -8.52 1.14
CA THR A 36 -2.44 -7.94 2.40
C THR A 36 -2.36 -6.41 2.32
N PHE A 37 -1.83 -5.86 1.23
CA PHE A 37 -1.70 -4.41 1.05
C PHE A 37 -3.06 -3.73 0.90
N ARG A 38 -4.05 -4.42 0.32
CA ARG A 38 -5.43 -3.95 0.19
C ARG A 38 -6.12 -3.88 1.54
N GLU A 39 -6.00 -4.92 2.37
CA GLU A 39 -6.48 -4.90 3.76
C GLU A 39 -5.80 -3.80 4.56
N PHE A 40 -4.47 -3.70 4.47
CA PHE A 40 -3.70 -2.67 5.16
C PHE A 40 -4.18 -1.27 4.79
N ARG A 41 -4.31 -0.98 3.49
CA ARG A 41 -4.81 0.31 3.00
C ARG A 41 -6.23 0.61 3.47
N LYS A 42 -7.10 -0.39 3.56
CA LYS A 42 -8.47 -0.24 4.06
C LYS A 42 -8.45 0.09 5.56
N GLY A 43 -7.70 -0.65 6.36
CA GLY A 43 -7.53 -0.41 7.78
C GLY A 43 -6.97 0.98 8.07
N SER A 44 -5.89 1.39 7.40
CA SER A 44 -5.29 2.71 7.58
C SER A 44 -6.26 3.85 7.28
N ARG A 45 -7.08 3.75 6.22
CA ARG A 45 -8.10 4.78 5.91
C ARG A 45 -9.18 4.87 6.98
N GLN A 46 -9.61 3.74 7.51
CA GLN A 46 -10.66 3.69 8.51
C GLN A 46 -10.18 4.31 9.83
N MET A 47 -8.93 4.05 10.21
CA MET A 47 -8.29 4.70 11.36
C MET A 47 -8.16 6.22 11.18
N ILE A 48 -7.78 6.69 9.98
CA ILE A 48 -7.69 8.12 9.70
C ILE A 48 -9.08 8.78 9.76
N ALA A 49 -10.10 8.13 9.19
CA ALA A 49 -11.47 8.63 9.22
C ALA A 49 -12.03 8.72 10.65
N GLU A 50 -11.80 7.72 11.50
CA GLU A 50 -12.18 7.76 12.93
C GLU A 50 -11.42 8.85 13.69
N ALA A 51 -10.15 9.08 13.38
CA ALA A 51 -9.38 10.17 13.97
C ALA A 51 -9.93 11.55 13.56
N GLU A 52 -10.36 11.72 12.31
CA GLU A 52 -10.97 12.97 11.86
C GLU A 52 -12.37 13.21 12.47
N GLU A 53 -13.20 12.16 12.62
CA GLU A 53 -14.52 12.28 13.25
C GLU A 53 -14.43 12.60 14.75
N THR A 54 -13.49 11.99 15.47
CA THR A 54 -13.27 12.28 16.90
C THR A 54 -12.80 13.72 17.12
N ASN A 55 -11.86 14.21 16.31
CA ASN A 55 -11.42 15.61 16.36
C ASN A 55 -12.53 16.61 15.98
N ALA A 56 -13.38 16.28 15.00
CA ALA A 56 -14.51 17.13 14.60
C ALA A 56 -15.61 17.22 15.68
N ALA A 57 -15.80 16.15 16.46
CA ALA A 57 -16.75 16.13 17.57
C ALA A 57 -16.24 16.92 18.79
N GLU A 58 -14.93 16.94 19.04
CA GLU A 58 -14.31 17.71 20.12
C GLU A 58 -14.28 19.22 19.84
N GLY A 59 -13.95 19.63 18.60
CA GLY A 59 -13.91 21.06 18.23
C GLY A 59 -15.26 21.78 18.31
N LYS A 60 -16.39 21.08 18.12
CA LYS A 60 -17.73 21.66 18.28
C LYS A 60 -18.08 21.95 19.74
N ARG A 61 -17.63 21.13 20.69
CA ARG A 61 -17.94 21.28 22.12
C ARG A 61 -17.16 22.41 22.79
N GLU A 62 -15.97 22.73 22.29
CA GLU A 62 -15.15 23.84 22.82
C GLU A 62 -15.67 25.21 22.37
N THR A 63 -16.22 25.31 21.16
CA THR A 63 -16.77 26.56 20.62
C THR A 63 -18.09 26.97 21.33
N GLU A 64 -18.89 25.98 21.75
CA GLU A 64 -20.15 26.20 22.48
C GLU A 64 -19.92 26.57 23.96
N ARG A 65 -18.90 26.01 24.62
CA ARG A 65 -18.57 26.38 26.00
C ARG A 65 -18.01 27.80 26.15
N LYS A 66 -17.33 28.32 25.13
CA LYS A 66 -16.71 29.66 25.17
C LYS A 66 -17.67 30.80 24.83
N SER A 67 -18.90 30.49 24.40
CA SER A 67 -19.93 31.46 24.04
C SER A 67 -20.99 31.65 25.14
N ILE A 68 -20.92 30.86 26.22
CA ILE A 68 -21.88 30.89 27.34
C ILE A 68 -21.34 31.68 28.55
N ASN A 69 -20.06 32.07 28.55
CA ASN A 69 -19.41 32.76 29.68
C ASN A 69 -18.65 34.01 29.22
#